data_AF-A0A536AKL8-F1
#
_entry.id   AF-A0A536AKL8-F1
#
_cell.length_a   1.000
_cell.length_b   1.000
_cell.length_c   1.000
_cell.angle_alpha   90.00
_cell.angle_beta   90.00
_cell.angle_gamma   90.00
#
_symmetry.space_group_name_H-M   'P 1'
#
loop_
_entity.id
_entity.type
_entity.pdbx_description
1 polymer ?
#
loop_
_entity_poly.entity_id
_entity_poly.type
_entity_poly.pdbx_seq_one_letter_code
_entity_poly.pdbx_strand_id
1 'polypeptide(L)' 'MPKSLVRQALQGFQPYVPGEQPPDGEGWVKLNTNESPLPPSPRVLEAIKAAADESLRLYPSPTA' A
#
# COMPACT_ATOMS: atom_id res chain seq x y z
N MET A 1 -4.25 4.54 38.89
CA MET A 1 -4.25 3.92 37.54
C MET A 1 -2.83 3.50 37.22
N PRO A 2 -2.53 2.21 36.96
CA PRO A 2 -1.16 1.78 36.74
C PRO A 2 -0.63 2.35 35.41
N LYS A 3 0.69 2.55 35.37
CA LYS A 3 1.46 3.04 34.23
C LYS A 3 1.15 2.17 32.99
N SER A 4 0.62 2.79 31.94
CA SER A 4 0.67 2.41 30.52
C SER A 4 0.71 0.92 30.18
N LEU A 5 -0.39 0.39 29.61
CA LEU A 5 -0.44 -0.94 28.95
C LEU A 5 0.39 -1.00 27.65
N VAL A 6 0.93 0.13 27.21
CA VAL A 6 1.75 0.22 26.01
C VAL A 6 3.20 -0.15 26.33
N ARG A 7 3.81 -0.99 25.49
CA ARG A 7 5.22 -1.39 25.59
C ARG A 7 6.11 -0.15 25.66
N GLN A 8 7.11 -0.18 26.53
CA GLN A 8 8.07 0.93 26.71
C GLN A 8 8.75 1.34 25.40
N ALA A 9 9.04 0.39 24.50
CA ALA A 9 9.65 0.67 23.19
C ALA A 9 8.80 1.59 22.28
N LEU A 10 7.50 1.73 22.56
CA LEU A 10 6.60 2.62 21.82
C LEU A 10 6.49 4.02 22.46
N GLN A 11 7.09 4.24 23.64
CA GLN A 11 7.13 5.57 24.23
C GLN A 11 8.02 6.49 23.40
N GLY A 12 7.45 7.57 22.88
CA GLY A 12 8.15 8.51 21.99
C GLY A 12 8.30 8.01 20.55
N PHE A 13 7.71 6.85 20.21
CA PHE A 13 7.69 6.35 18.83
C PHE A 13 7.02 7.37 17.91
N GLN A 14 7.72 7.74 16.84
CA GLN A 14 7.18 8.59 15.78
C GLN A 14 6.64 7.67 14.69
N PRO A 15 5.31 7.55 14.53
CA PRO A 15 4.75 6.76 13.45
C PRO A 15 5.14 7.37 12.10
N TYR A 16 5.10 6.54 11.06
CA TYR A 16 5.21 7.05 9.70
C TYR A 16 4.09 8.07 9.44
N VAL A 17 4.49 9.27 9.04
CA VAL A 17 3.59 10.30 8.54
C VAL A 17 3.86 10.42 7.05
N PRO A 18 2.91 10.08 6.16
CA PRO A 18 3.11 10.26 4.74
C PRO A 18 3.29 11.73 4.39
N GLY A 19 4.01 11.98 3.29
CA GLY A 19 4.08 13.32 2.71
C GLY A 19 2.69 13.79 2.24
N GLU A 20 2.57 15.08 2.00
CA GLU A 20 1.35 15.66 1.42
C GLU A 20 1.02 15.01 0.07
N GLN A 21 -0.24 14.64 -0.11
CA GLN A 21 -0.80 14.22 -1.38
C GLN A 21 -2.09 15.02 -1.62
N PRO A 22 -2.12 15.91 -2.62
CA PRO A 22 -3.33 16.65 -2.97
C PRO A 22 -4.50 15.70 -3.26
N PRO A 23 -5.76 16.10 -3.01
CA PRO A 23 -6.93 15.32 -3.38
C PRO A 23 -6.96 15.00 -4.87
N ASP A 24 -7.54 13.85 -5.21
CA ASP A 24 -7.76 13.46 -6.61
C ASP A 24 -8.68 14.49 -7.30
N GLY A 25 -8.16 15.19 -8.31
CA GLY A 25 -8.84 16.30 -8.98
C GLY A 25 -7.85 17.22 -9.69
N GLU A 26 -8.17 17.61 -10.93
CA GLU A 26 -7.28 17.93 -12.05
C GLU A 26 -6.13 18.94 -11.83
N GLY A 27 -5.03 18.73 -12.57
CA GLY A 27 -4.02 19.74 -12.92
C GLY A 27 -2.58 19.50 -12.44
N TRP A 28 -2.35 18.54 -11.56
CA TRP A 28 -1.05 18.35 -10.92
C TRP A 28 -0.12 17.41 -11.70
N VAL A 29 1.17 17.76 -11.80
CA VAL A 29 2.22 16.81 -12.19
C VAL A 29 2.70 16.10 -10.92
N LYS A 30 2.34 14.82 -10.78
CA LYS A 30 2.65 14.03 -9.58
C LYS A 30 4.12 13.57 -9.57
N LEU A 31 4.91 14.09 -8.65
CA LEU A 31 6.34 13.78 -8.50
C LEU A 31 6.75 13.44 -7.05
N ASN A 32 5.78 13.28 -6.14
CA ASN A 32 6.01 13.19 -4.69
C ASN A 32 6.15 11.76 -4.13
N THR A 33 5.86 10.71 -4.91
CA THR A 33 5.87 9.30 -4.43
C THR A 33 6.79 8.35 -5.21
N ASN A 34 7.64 8.87 -6.11
CA ASN A 34 8.57 8.08 -6.94
C ASN A 34 7.90 7.00 -7.82
N GLU A 35 6.66 7.21 -8.23
CA GLU A 35 5.95 6.28 -9.10
C GLU A 35 6.52 6.26 -10.52
N SER A 36 6.42 5.09 -11.17
CA SER A 36 6.72 4.96 -12.59
C SER A 36 5.73 5.78 -13.42
N PRO A 37 6.19 6.55 -14.42
CA PRO A 37 5.29 7.23 -15.36
C PRO A 37 4.71 6.25 -16.41
N LEU A 38 5.26 5.05 -16.53
CA LEU A 38 4.85 4.05 -17.51
C LEU A 38 3.71 3.17 -16.99
N PRO A 39 2.77 2.77 -17.87
CA PRO A 39 1.76 1.78 -17.51
C PRO A 39 2.41 0.40 -17.25
N PRO A 40 1.71 -0.50 -16.52
CA PRO A 40 2.16 -1.87 -16.38
C PRO A 40 2.17 -2.61 -17.72
N SER A 41 2.96 -3.68 -17.80
CA SER A 41 2.95 -4.59 -18.97
C SER A 41 1.56 -5.20 -19.19
N PRO A 42 1.09 -5.38 -20.45
CA PRO A 42 -0.17 -6.06 -20.74
C PRO A 42 -0.28 -7.46 -20.10
N ARG A 43 0.85 -8.17 -20.01
CA ARG A 43 0.92 -9.50 -19.37
C ARG A 43 0.60 -9.46 -17.86
N VAL A 44 0.92 -8.34 -17.20
CA VAL A 44 0.56 -8.13 -15.78
C VAL A 44 -0.93 -7.93 -15.65
N LEU A 45 -1.54 -7.16 -16.55
CA LEU A 45 -3.00 -6.93 -16.55
C LEU A 45 -3.77 -8.25 -16.80
N GLU A 46 -3.29 -9.08 -17.72
CA GLU A 46 -3.85 -10.41 -17.98
C GLU A 46 -3.76 -11.31 -16.73
N ALA A 47 -2.59 -11.36 -16.08
CA ALA A 47 -2.39 -12.17 -14.88
C ALA A 47 -3.27 -11.72 -13.71
N ILE A 48 -3.41 -10.41 -13.48
CA ILE A 48 -4.30 -9.86 -12.44
C ILE A 48 -5.75 -10.26 -12.71
N LYS A 49 -6.22 -10.11 -13.96
CA LYS A 49 -7.59 -10.49 -14.33
C LYS A 49 -7.85 -11.98 -14.13
N ALA A 50 -6.89 -12.83 -14.48
CA ALA A 50 -7.00 -14.27 -14.27
C ALA A 50 -6.99 -14.65 -12.78
N ALA A 51 -6.19 -13.96 -11.95
CA ALA A 51 -6.11 -14.22 -10.51
C ALA A 51 -7.33 -13.70 -9.73
N ALA A 52 -8.09 -12.75 -10.29
CA ALA A 52 -9.28 -12.19 -9.67
C ALA A 52 -10.54 -13.04 -9.90
N ASP A 53 -10.44 -14.34 -9.65
CA ASP A 53 -11.54 -15.31 -9.77
C ASP A 53 -12.01 -15.79 -8.38
N GLU A 54 -12.85 -16.84 -8.34
CA GLU A 54 -13.38 -17.36 -7.08
C GLU A 54 -12.30 -17.90 -6.12
N SER A 55 -11.07 -18.12 -6.58
CA SER A 55 -9.94 -18.56 -5.75
C SER A 55 -9.49 -17.50 -4.75
N LEU A 56 -9.86 -16.23 -4.92
CA LEU A 56 -9.60 -15.16 -3.94
C LEU A 56 -10.22 -15.44 -2.55
N ARG A 57 -11.16 -16.39 -2.44
CA ARG A 57 -11.66 -16.87 -1.14
C ARG A 57 -10.62 -17.70 -0.36
N LEU A 58 -9.59 -18.18 -1.04
CA LEU A 58 -8.52 -18.99 -0.49
C LEU A 58 -7.34 -18.10 -0.12
N TYR A 59 -6.52 -18.55 0.84
CA TYR A 59 -5.26 -17.89 1.13
C TYR A 59 -4.28 -18.04 -0.05
N PRO A 60 -3.39 -17.06 -0.26
CA PRO A 60 -2.29 -17.19 -1.22
C PRO A 60 -1.42 -18.43 -0.93
N SER A 61 -0.72 -18.92 -1.96
CA SER A 61 0.23 -20.02 -1.79
C SER A 61 1.27 -19.68 -0.70
N PRO A 62 1.55 -20.59 0.24
CA PRO A 62 2.49 -20.34 1.33
C PRO A 62 3.96 -20.29 0.89
N THR A 63 4.25 -20.65 -0.37
CA THR A 63 5.61 -20.70 -0.93
C THR A 63 5.78 -19.81 -2.17
N ALA A 64 4.82 -18.92 -2.45
CA ALA A 64 4.92 -17.97 -3.55
C ALA A 64 5.97 -16.88 -3.30
#